data_AF-A0A960BJ23-F1
#
_entry.id   AF-A0A960BJ23-F1
#
_cell.length_a   1.000
_cell.length_b   1.000
_cell.length_c   1.000
_cell.angle_alpha   90.00
_cell.angle_beta   90.00
_cell.angle_gamma   90.00
#
_symmetry.space_group_name_H-M   'P 1'
#
loop_
_entity.id
_entity.type
_entity.pdbx_description
1 polymer ?
#
loop_
_entity_poly.entity_id
_entity_poly.type
_entity_poly.pdbx_seq_one_letter_code
_entity_poly.pdbx_strand_id
1 'polypeptide(L)'
;TMSRVPLGATRASGFPYGQTVLDRYGVDKLDQGIGAEMIASQWGLSRYALDEYASRSHELAAAAIDSGAFESQIVPVDTEDGPFSVDEGLRRGTTPEKLSGLKPSFRGDGVIHAGNASQISDGASAVMIMTSQKAAELGLTPIVRLVAGTVVGDDPVKMLTGPIPATQKLLARTGLSIDDIGVVEINEAFAPVPMAWRIDLGARLDRLNPLGGAIALGHPLGATGGFLTTKLINHM
;
A
#
# COMPACT_ATOMS: atom_id res chain seq x y z
N THR A 1 -11.49 -9.48 9.02
CA THR A 1 -10.96 -10.78 8.56
C THR A 1 -11.04 -10.79 7.04
N MET A 2 -10.24 -11.58 6.32
CA MET A 2 -10.51 -11.82 4.89
C MET A 2 -11.47 -13.00 4.79
N SER A 3 -12.71 -12.72 4.40
CA SER A 3 -13.85 -13.62 4.60
C SER A 3 -13.92 -14.77 3.60
N ARG A 4 -13.55 -14.54 2.34
CA ARG A 4 -13.64 -15.55 1.25
C ARG A 4 -12.34 -16.30 0.99
N VAL A 5 -11.22 -15.57 0.91
CA VAL A 5 -9.89 -16.15 0.70
C VAL A 5 -9.01 -15.70 1.85
N PRO A 6 -8.86 -16.52 2.91
CA PRO A 6 -8.11 -16.12 4.09
C PRO A 6 -6.66 -15.76 3.78
N LEU A 7 -6.08 -14.90 4.62
CA LEU A 7 -4.67 -14.57 4.54
C LEU A 7 -3.84 -15.85 4.68
N GLY A 8 -3.01 -16.15 3.69
CA GLY A 8 -2.21 -17.36 3.70
C GLY A 8 -2.96 -18.63 3.30
N ALA A 9 -4.13 -18.55 2.67
CA ALA A 9 -4.84 -19.73 2.13
C ALA A 9 -3.97 -20.61 1.22
N THR A 10 -2.99 -20.01 0.51
CA THR A 10 -2.03 -20.73 -0.33
C THR A 10 -0.89 -21.40 0.44
N ARG A 11 -0.76 -21.16 1.75
CA ARG A 11 0.26 -21.77 2.62
C ARG A 11 -0.19 -23.08 3.26
N ALA A 12 -1.40 -23.55 2.96
CA ALA A 12 -1.91 -24.83 3.48
C ALA A 12 -1.02 -26.03 3.09
N SER A 13 -0.28 -25.93 1.98
CA SER A 13 0.66 -26.95 1.50
C SER A 13 2.11 -26.77 1.99
N GLY A 14 2.39 -25.76 2.81
CA GLY A 14 3.71 -25.47 3.36
C GLY A 14 4.16 -24.02 3.18
N PHE A 15 5.43 -23.76 3.50
CA PHE A 15 6.06 -22.46 3.29
C PHE A 15 6.76 -22.42 1.91
N PRO A 16 6.76 -21.26 1.22
CA PRO A 16 7.42 -21.11 -0.08
C PRO A 16 8.96 -21.08 0.02
N TYR A 17 9.52 -21.23 1.22
CA TYR A 17 10.95 -21.24 1.52
C TYR A 17 11.27 -22.35 2.53
N GLY A 18 12.45 -22.97 2.39
CA GLY A 18 12.96 -24.01 3.30
C GLY A 18 13.98 -23.49 4.30
N GLN A 19 14.48 -24.37 5.17
CA GLN A 19 15.44 -24.04 6.24
C GLN A 19 16.71 -23.36 5.71
N THR A 20 17.21 -23.76 4.54
CA THR A 20 18.39 -23.13 3.92
C THR A 20 18.22 -21.62 3.68
N VAL A 21 16.99 -21.15 3.42
CA VAL A 21 16.72 -19.71 3.28
C VAL A 21 16.79 -19.04 4.65
N LEU A 22 16.16 -19.64 5.67
CA LEU A 22 16.16 -19.15 7.04
C LEU A 22 17.59 -19.04 7.60
N ASP A 23 18.40 -20.08 7.43
CA ASP A 23 19.80 -20.13 7.86
C ASP A 23 20.63 -19.05 7.15
N ARG A 24 20.42 -18.86 5.85
CA ARG A 24 21.13 -17.84 5.06
C ARG A 24 20.90 -16.42 5.60
N TYR A 25 19.68 -16.13 6.05
CA TYR A 25 19.31 -14.81 6.57
C TYR A 25 19.36 -14.72 8.10
N GLY A 26 19.70 -15.81 8.80
CA GLY A 26 19.82 -15.85 10.25
C GLY A 26 18.50 -15.56 10.98
N VAL A 27 17.37 -16.02 10.45
CA VAL A 27 16.04 -15.76 11.01
C VAL A 27 15.21 -17.04 11.12
N ASP A 28 14.39 -17.16 12.16
CA ASP A 28 13.53 -18.34 12.36
C ASP A 28 12.28 -18.30 11.47
N LYS A 29 11.85 -17.11 11.07
CA LYS A 29 10.72 -16.88 10.16
C LYS A 29 10.85 -15.55 9.45
N LEU A 30 10.25 -15.47 8.26
CA LEU A 30 10.03 -14.21 7.56
C LEU A 30 8.65 -13.66 7.97
N ASP A 31 8.66 -12.54 8.70
CA ASP A 31 7.48 -11.92 9.28
C ASP A 31 7.42 -10.45 8.88
N GLN A 32 6.33 -10.05 8.20
CA GLN A 32 6.19 -8.68 7.68
C GLN A 32 6.14 -7.63 8.79
N GLY A 33 5.53 -7.95 9.94
CA GLY A 33 5.44 -7.02 11.06
C GLY A 33 6.81 -6.79 11.70
N ILE A 34 7.58 -7.87 11.89
CA ILE A 34 8.98 -7.74 12.36
C ILE A 34 9.84 -6.99 11.34
N GLY A 35 9.65 -7.25 10.04
CA GLY A 35 10.31 -6.48 8.98
C GLY A 35 9.97 -4.99 9.04
N ALA A 36 8.71 -4.63 9.31
CA ALA A 36 8.29 -3.24 9.48
C ALA A 36 8.93 -2.57 10.71
N GLU A 37 9.06 -3.28 11.84
CA GLU A 37 9.80 -2.81 13.01
C GLU A 37 11.28 -2.54 12.68
N MET A 38 11.91 -3.43 11.90
CA MET A 38 13.30 -3.25 11.46
C MET A 38 13.46 -2.05 10.53
N ILE A 39 12.51 -1.81 9.63
CA ILE A 39 12.50 -0.62 8.77
C ILE A 39 12.34 0.64 9.64
N ALA A 40 11.40 0.66 10.57
CA ALA A 40 11.23 1.81 11.47
C ALA A 40 12.53 2.13 12.22
N SER A 41 13.21 1.11 12.76
CA SER A 41 14.50 1.27 13.43
C SER A 41 15.61 1.75 12.50
N GLN A 42 15.73 1.19 11.30
CA GLN A 42 16.81 1.52 10.35
C GLN A 42 16.72 2.96 9.85
N TRP A 43 15.50 3.47 9.63
CA TRP A 43 15.26 4.85 9.17
C TRP A 43 15.02 5.84 10.33
N GLY A 44 15.17 5.42 11.59
CA GLY A 44 15.00 6.28 12.75
C GLY A 44 13.56 6.83 12.90
N LEU A 45 12.57 6.07 12.45
CA LEU A 45 11.17 6.47 12.48
C LEU A 45 10.59 6.22 13.87
N SER A 46 10.28 7.30 14.59
CA SER A 46 9.65 7.21 15.90
C SER A 46 8.20 6.75 15.77
N ARG A 47 7.66 6.15 16.84
CA ARG A 47 6.24 5.79 16.89
C ARG A 47 5.32 6.96 16.58
N TYR A 48 5.61 8.13 17.16
CA TYR A 48 4.82 9.33 16.91
C TYR A 48 4.80 9.71 15.43
N ALA A 49 5.94 9.62 14.73
CA ALA A 49 6.01 9.92 13.30
C ALA A 49 5.21 8.91 12.46
N LEU A 50 5.20 7.63 12.85
CA LEU A 50 4.38 6.61 12.19
C LEU A 50 2.88 6.87 12.41
N ASP A 51 2.51 7.28 13.61
CA ASP A 51 1.13 7.58 13.98
C ASP A 51 0.64 8.90 13.33
N GLU A 52 1.50 9.91 13.17
CA GLU A 52 1.22 11.09 12.33
C GLU A 52 0.95 10.72 10.88
N TYR A 53 1.78 9.85 10.30
CA TYR A 53 1.58 9.39 8.93
C TYR A 53 0.24 8.63 8.78
N ALA A 54 -0.07 7.73 9.72
CA ALA A 54 -1.33 6.99 9.73
C ALA A 54 -2.55 7.91 9.91
N SER A 55 -2.46 8.89 10.81
CA SER A 55 -3.48 9.92 11.01
C SER A 55 -3.73 10.71 9.73
N ARG A 56 -2.67 11.15 9.04
CA ARG A 56 -2.75 11.82 7.75
C ARG A 56 -3.44 10.95 6.69
N SER A 57 -3.12 9.65 6.63
CA SER A 57 -3.75 8.73 5.68
C SER A 57 -5.27 8.68 5.87
N HIS A 58 -5.74 8.62 7.13
CA HIS A 58 -7.17 8.69 7.45
C HIS A 58 -7.81 10.05 7.14
N GLU A 59 -7.10 11.15 7.39
CA GLU A 59 -7.59 12.50 7.09
C GLU A 59 -7.78 12.72 5.58
N LEU A 60 -6.79 12.32 4.77
CA LEU A 60 -6.87 12.42 3.31
C LEU A 60 -7.96 11.53 2.73
N ALA A 61 -8.09 10.29 3.23
CA ALA A 61 -9.15 9.39 2.83
C ALA A 61 -10.54 9.95 3.19
N ALA A 62 -10.69 10.56 4.37
CA ALA A 62 -11.93 11.22 4.77
C ALA A 62 -12.30 12.36 3.81
N ALA A 63 -11.35 13.24 3.51
CA ALA A 63 -11.56 14.35 2.59
C ALA A 63 -11.91 13.86 1.17
N ALA A 64 -11.24 12.82 0.69
CA ALA A 64 -11.52 12.22 -0.62
C ALA A 64 -12.93 11.59 -0.71
N ILE A 65 -13.37 10.91 0.36
CA ILE A 65 -14.74 10.39 0.45
C ILE A 65 -15.75 11.54 0.47
N ASP A 66 -15.51 12.58 1.29
CA ASP A 66 -16.43 13.72 1.43
C ASP A 66 -16.57 14.54 0.14
N SER A 67 -15.52 14.61 -0.67
CA SER A 67 -15.53 15.31 -1.96
C SER A 67 -16.07 14.46 -3.11
N GLY A 68 -16.46 13.20 -2.86
CA GLY A 68 -16.91 12.28 -3.91
C GLY A 68 -15.81 11.77 -4.83
N ALA A 69 -14.53 11.86 -4.44
CA ALA A 69 -13.40 11.51 -5.31
C ALA A 69 -13.40 10.05 -5.78
N PHE A 70 -14.04 9.15 -5.02
CA PHE A 70 -14.12 7.72 -5.33
C PHE A 70 -15.39 7.30 -6.09
N GLU A 71 -16.35 8.21 -6.32
CA GLU A 71 -17.65 7.87 -6.92
C GLU A 71 -17.52 7.26 -8.33
N SER A 72 -16.57 7.74 -9.14
CA SER A 72 -16.30 7.20 -10.48
C SER A 72 -15.51 5.88 -10.48
N GLN A 73 -15.02 5.47 -9.31
CA GLN A 73 -14.02 4.40 -9.16
C GLN A 73 -14.61 3.15 -8.49
N ILE A 74 -15.64 3.32 -7.67
CA ILE A 74 -16.30 2.24 -6.95
C ILE A 74 -17.47 1.72 -7.77
N VAL A 75 -17.48 0.40 -8.00
CA VAL A 75 -18.64 -0.32 -8.50
C VAL A 75 -19.41 -0.85 -7.29
N PRO A 76 -20.65 -0.42 -7.04
CA PRO A 76 -21.43 -0.91 -5.91
C PRO A 76 -21.62 -2.44 -5.98
N VAL A 77 -21.53 -3.09 -4.83
CA VAL A 77 -21.77 -4.53 -4.68
C VAL A 77 -23.02 -4.73 -3.85
N ASP A 78 -24.03 -5.39 -4.42
CA ASP A 78 -25.23 -5.73 -3.67
C ASP A 78 -24.93 -6.78 -2.61
N THR A 79 -25.26 -6.47 -1.35
CA THR A 79 -25.14 -7.38 -0.21
C THR A 79 -26.52 -7.61 0.44
N GLU A 80 -26.61 -8.53 1.40
CA GLU A 80 -27.84 -8.77 2.16
C GLU A 80 -28.31 -7.52 2.93
N ASP A 81 -27.38 -6.64 3.34
CA ASP A 81 -27.64 -5.41 4.08
C ASP A 81 -27.84 -4.17 3.18
N GLY A 82 -27.82 -4.36 1.85
CA GLY A 82 -27.93 -3.31 0.85
C GLY A 82 -26.67 -3.10 0.01
N PRO A 83 -26.67 -2.08 -0.88
CA PRO A 83 -25.53 -1.81 -1.75
C PRO A 83 -24.32 -1.33 -0.95
N PHE A 84 -23.22 -2.05 -1.08
CA PHE A 84 -21.92 -1.68 -0.58
C PHE A 84 -21.20 -0.79 -1.59
N SER A 85 -20.99 0.49 -1.25
CA SER A 85 -20.42 1.48 -2.16
C SER A 85 -19.41 2.44 -1.52
N VAL A 86 -19.03 2.22 -0.25
CA VAL A 86 -18.11 3.08 0.49
C VAL A 86 -17.13 2.24 1.30
N ASP A 87 -15.85 2.57 1.25
CA ASP A 87 -14.80 1.88 2.01
C ASP A 87 -15.04 1.95 3.53
N GLU A 88 -15.07 0.79 4.19
CA GLU A 88 -15.40 0.67 5.63
C GLU A 88 -14.22 0.99 6.55
N GLY A 89 -13.00 1.00 6.01
CA GLY A 89 -11.77 1.12 6.78
C GLY A 89 -11.61 2.51 7.43
N LEU A 90 -12.32 3.52 6.93
CA LEU A 90 -12.15 4.89 7.40
C LEU A 90 -12.46 5.01 8.92
N ARG A 91 -11.54 5.65 9.64
CA ARG A 91 -11.72 6.05 11.05
C ARG A 91 -11.55 7.56 11.15
N ARG A 92 -12.67 8.28 11.17
CA ARG A 92 -12.68 9.75 11.26
C ARG A 92 -12.17 10.23 12.61
N GLY A 93 -11.44 11.34 12.59
CA GLY A 93 -10.86 11.93 13.80
C GLY A 93 -9.79 11.05 14.46
N THR A 94 -9.16 10.16 13.70
CA THR A 94 -7.89 9.53 14.10
C THR A 94 -6.86 10.63 14.34
N THR A 95 -6.10 10.52 15.43
CA THR A 95 -5.00 11.44 15.75
C THR A 95 -3.81 10.66 16.29
N PRO A 96 -2.58 11.18 16.23
CA PRO A 96 -1.41 10.52 16.82
C PRO A 96 -1.61 10.19 18.30
N GLU A 97 -2.29 11.04 19.06
CA GLU A 97 -2.56 10.84 20.48
C GLU A 97 -3.49 9.65 20.72
N LYS A 98 -4.56 9.51 19.91
CA LYS A 98 -5.45 8.34 20.01
C LYS A 98 -4.72 7.06 19.60
N LEU A 99 -3.93 7.12 18.53
CA LEU A 99 -3.13 5.99 18.05
C LEU A 99 -2.08 5.57 19.08
N SER A 100 -1.51 6.53 19.82
CA SER A 100 -0.53 6.28 20.87
C SER A 100 -1.04 5.35 21.99
N GLY A 101 -2.35 5.23 22.19
CA GLY A 101 -2.95 4.29 23.14
C GLY A 101 -2.96 2.82 22.69
N LEU A 102 -2.68 2.53 21.42
CA LEU A 102 -2.73 1.18 20.88
C LEU A 102 -1.50 0.35 21.31
N LYS A 103 -1.73 -0.93 21.59
CA LYS A 103 -0.65 -1.87 21.95
C LYS A 103 0.13 -2.29 20.69
N PRO A 104 1.47 -2.39 20.78
CA PRO A 104 2.27 -2.99 19.72
C PRO A 104 1.75 -4.39 19.32
N SER A 105 1.76 -4.67 18.02
CA SER A 105 1.17 -5.91 17.48
C SER A 105 2.16 -7.07 17.31
N PHE A 106 3.46 -6.78 17.20
CA PHE A 106 4.47 -7.80 16.85
C PHE A 106 5.58 -7.97 17.89
N ARG A 107 5.98 -6.90 18.58
CA ARG A 107 7.00 -6.93 19.63
C ARG A 107 6.57 -6.05 20.79
N GLY A 108 6.82 -6.46 22.04
CA GLY A 108 6.32 -5.75 23.22
C GLY A 108 6.82 -4.30 23.37
N ASP A 109 8.03 -4.04 22.87
CA ASP A 109 8.70 -2.74 22.79
C ASP A 109 8.68 -2.16 21.36
N GLY A 110 7.85 -2.73 20.48
CA GLY A 110 7.72 -2.32 19.09
C GLY A 110 6.94 -1.02 18.91
N VAL A 111 7.03 -0.44 17.71
CA VAL A 111 6.31 0.77 17.32
C VAL A 111 5.14 0.49 16.39
N ILE A 112 5.04 -0.72 15.84
CA ILE A 112 4.00 -1.10 14.89
C ILE A 112 2.79 -1.66 15.62
N HIS A 113 1.62 -1.13 15.28
CA HIS A 113 0.32 -1.59 15.78
C HIS A 113 -0.78 -1.46 14.74
N ALA A 114 -1.97 -1.99 15.05
CA ALA A 114 -3.12 -1.99 14.14
C ALA A 114 -3.47 -0.63 13.51
N GLY A 115 -3.26 0.48 14.22
CA GLY A 115 -3.57 1.81 13.71
C GLY A 115 -2.53 2.43 12.77
N ASN A 116 -1.31 1.89 12.67
CA ASN A 116 -0.27 2.34 11.74
C ASN A 116 0.14 1.23 10.76
N ALA A 117 -0.73 0.22 10.64
CA ALA A 117 -0.66 -0.89 9.70
C ALA A 117 -1.89 -0.86 8.79
N SER A 118 -1.78 -1.44 7.60
CA SER A 118 -2.95 -1.62 6.74
C SER A 118 -3.99 -2.53 7.39
N GLN A 119 -5.27 -2.23 7.16
CA GLN A 119 -6.35 -3.07 7.64
C GLN A 119 -6.47 -4.34 6.80
N ILE A 120 -6.80 -5.46 7.47
CA ILE A 120 -7.17 -6.70 6.78
C ILE A 120 -8.55 -6.49 6.17
N SER A 121 -8.60 -6.44 4.85
CA SER A 121 -9.80 -6.07 4.10
C SER A 121 -10.10 -7.06 2.99
N ASP A 122 -11.38 -7.17 2.66
CA ASP A 122 -11.87 -7.86 1.47
C ASP A 122 -12.09 -6.83 0.35
N GLY A 123 -11.76 -7.20 -0.89
CA GLY A 123 -11.93 -6.31 -2.03
C GLY A 123 -11.48 -6.95 -3.34
N ALA A 124 -11.97 -6.40 -4.44
CA ALA A 124 -11.61 -6.77 -5.79
C ALA A 124 -11.38 -5.51 -6.64
N SER A 125 -10.52 -5.62 -7.65
CA SER A 125 -10.21 -4.52 -8.56
C SER A 125 -9.91 -5.08 -9.94
N ALA A 126 -10.23 -4.32 -10.98
CA ALA A 126 -9.89 -4.68 -12.36
C ALA A 126 -9.35 -3.46 -13.11
N VAL A 127 -8.37 -3.70 -13.98
CA VAL A 127 -7.82 -2.70 -14.91
C VAL A 127 -7.79 -3.33 -16.30
N MET A 128 -8.30 -2.61 -17.30
CA MET A 128 -8.26 -3.05 -18.69
C MET A 128 -7.02 -2.45 -19.38
N ILE A 129 -6.18 -3.30 -19.94
CA ILE A 129 -4.97 -2.89 -20.67
C ILE A 129 -5.08 -3.38 -22.10
N MET A 130 -4.77 -2.50 -23.04
CA MET A 130 -4.85 -2.79 -24.47
C MET A 130 -3.63 -2.20 -25.19
N THR A 131 -3.30 -2.76 -26.35
CA THR A 131 -2.42 -2.06 -27.28
C THR A 131 -3.15 -0.87 -27.88
N SER A 132 -2.45 0.21 -28.21
CA SER A 132 -3.06 1.39 -28.87
C SER A 132 -3.74 1.02 -30.19
N GLN A 133 -3.17 0.05 -30.93
CA GLN A 133 -3.79 -0.48 -32.14
C GLN A 133 -5.15 -1.10 -31.83
N LYS A 134 -5.25 -1.98 -30.83
CA LYS A 134 -6.52 -2.65 -30.53
C LYS A 134 -7.57 -1.69 -29.99
N ALA A 135 -7.16 -0.70 -29.21
CA ALA A 135 -8.05 0.37 -28.76
C ALA A 135 -8.64 1.14 -29.95
N ALA A 136 -7.80 1.52 -30.94
CA ALA A 136 -8.26 2.21 -32.14
C ALA A 136 -9.21 1.36 -33.00
N GLU A 137 -8.92 0.06 -33.20
CA GLU A 137 -9.81 -0.87 -33.91
C GLU A 137 -11.20 -0.97 -33.29
N LEU A 138 -11.29 -0.87 -31.96
CA LEU A 138 -12.55 -0.96 -31.22
C LEU A 138 -13.21 0.41 -30.95
N GLY A 139 -12.63 1.50 -31.45
CA GLY A 139 -13.14 2.86 -31.20
C GLY A 139 -13.03 3.32 -29.73
N LEU A 140 -12.11 2.74 -28.96
CA LEU A 140 -11.87 3.08 -27.56
C LEU A 140 -10.81 4.17 -27.43
N THR A 141 -11.00 5.09 -26.49
CA THR A 141 -10.03 6.15 -26.17
C THR A 141 -9.20 5.76 -24.94
N PRO A 142 -7.88 5.53 -25.07
CA PRO A 142 -7.01 5.27 -23.92
C PRO A 142 -6.96 6.48 -22.97
N ILE A 143 -7.14 6.25 -21.67
CA ILE A 143 -7.10 7.31 -20.64
C ILE A 143 -5.69 7.54 -20.08
N VAL A 144 -4.83 6.52 -20.10
CA VAL A 144 -3.42 6.60 -19.70
C VAL A 144 -2.56 5.63 -20.52
N ARG A 145 -1.24 5.76 -20.39
CA ARG A 145 -0.23 4.89 -21.01
C ARG A 145 0.72 4.34 -19.95
N LEU A 146 0.99 3.03 -20.00
CA LEU A 146 2.09 2.42 -19.25
C LEU A 146 3.42 2.79 -19.92
N VAL A 147 4.25 3.58 -19.24
CA VAL A 147 5.57 3.98 -19.74
C VAL A 147 6.61 2.89 -19.48
N ALA A 148 6.59 2.31 -18.27
CA ALA A 148 7.61 1.37 -17.82
C ALA A 148 7.10 0.56 -16.62
N GLY A 149 7.51 -0.71 -16.51
CA GLY A 149 7.25 -1.57 -15.34
C GLY A 149 8.49 -2.38 -14.95
N THR A 150 8.73 -2.58 -13.66
CA THR A 150 9.88 -3.36 -13.17
C THR A 150 9.50 -4.21 -11.97
N VAL A 151 10.21 -5.32 -11.81
CA VAL A 151 10.19 -6.17 -10.62
C VAL A 151 11.65 -6.36 -10.19
N VAL A 152 11.88 -6.35 -8.89
CA VAL A 152 13.19 -6.55 -8.27
C VAL A 152 13.06 -7.54 -7.12
N GLY A 153 14.13 -8.28 -6.84
CA GLY A 153 14.28 -8.99 -5.56
C GLY A 153 14.98 -8.07 -4.57
N ASP A 154 14.61 -8.18 -3.30
CA ASP A 154 15.20 -7.42 -2.19
C ASP A 154 15.39 -8.36 -0.97
N ASP A 155 15.97 -7.85 0.11
CA ASP A 155 16.16 -8.56 1.38
C ASP A 155 14.81 -9.09 1.90
N PRO A 156 14.60 -10.41 2.02
CA PRO A 156 13.33 -10.98 2.47
C PRO A 156 13.05 -10.69 3.94
N VAL A 157 14.05 -10.38 4.77
CA VAL A 157 13.85 -10.03 6.17
C VAL A 157 13.17 -8.67 6.29
N LYS A 158 13.55 -7.72 5.43
CA LYS A 158 12.96 -6.38 5.30
C LYS A 158 12.15 -6.26 4.01
N MET A 159 11.48 -7.32 3.57
CA MET A 159 10.85 -7.44 2.24
C MET A 159 10.00 -6.24 1.79
N LEU A 160 9.47 -5.49 2.75
CA LEU A 160 8.65 -4.31 2.52
C LEU A 160 9.46 -3.09 2.00
N THR A 161 10.79 -3.13 1.99
CA THR A 161 11.63 -2.09 1.35
C THR A 161 11.64 -2.17 -0.17
N GLY A 162 11.10 -3.24 -0.77
CA GLY A 162 11.10 -3.48 -2.22
C GLY A 162 10.69 -2.29 -3.12
N PRO A 163 9.75 -1.41 -2.74
CA PRO A 163 9.47 -0.20 -3.52
C PRO A 163 10.70 0.70 -3.76
N ILE A 164 11.66 0.75 -2.82
CA ILE A 164 12.85 1.60 -2.93
C ILE A 164 13.74 1.21 -4.12
N PRO A 165 14.31 -0.01 -4.19
CA PRO A 165 15.12 -0.42 -5.33
C PRO A 165 14.30 -0.53 -6.62
N ALA A 166 12.99 -0.83 -6.53
CA ALA A 166 12.11 -0.83 -7.69
C ALA A 166 11.99 0.57 -8.32
N THR A 167 11.73 1.61 -7.50
CA THR A 167 11.65 2.99 -7.97
C THR A 167 13.00 3.47 -8.51
N GLN A 168 14.10 3.24 -7.80
CA GLN A 168 15.44 3.62 -8.24
C GLN A 168 15.78 3.01 -9.62
N LYS A 169 15.51 1.71 -9.79
CA LYS A 169 15.70 1.03 -11.08
C LYS A 169 14.81 1.60 -12.18
N LEU A 170 13.57 1.96 -11.85
CA LEU A 170 12.64 2.53 -12.82
C LEU A 170 13.09 3.91 -13.29
N LEU A 171 13.45 4.81 -12.36
CA LEU A 171 13.97 6.15 -12.64
C LEU A 171 15.25 6.10 -13.49
N ALA A 172 16.20 5.23 -13.12
CA ALA A 172 17.42 5.04 -13.89
C ALA A 172 17.15 4.56 -15.33
N ARG A 173 16.16 3.68 -15.53
CA ARG A 173 15.81 3.13 -16.85
C ARG A 173 15.06 4.13 -17.72
N THR A 174 14.22 4.99 -17.14
CA THR A 174 13.43 5.98 -17.90
C THR A 174 14.16 7.30 -18.08
N GLY A 175 15.21 7.56 -17.30
CA GLY A 175 15.89 8.85 -17.26
C GLY A 175 15.10 9.95 -16.55
N LEU A 176 14.00 9.59 -15.87
CA LEU A 176 13.22 10.52 -15.06
C LEU A 176 13.85 10.69 -13.67
N SER A 177 13.67 11.86 -13.09
CA SER A 177 13.92 12.13 -11.68
C SER A 177 12.66 11.91 -10.83
N ILE A 178 12.81 11.85 -9.52
CA ILE A 178 11.65 11.78 -8.60
C ILE A 178 10.77 13.04 -8.70
N ASP A 179 11.37 14.19 -9.02
CA ASP A 179 10.67 15.48 -9.12
C ASP A 179 9.79 15.57 -10.37
N ASP A 180 10.06 14.76 -11.39
CA ASP A 180 9.22 14.62 -12.58
C ASP A 180 7.93 13.84 -12.30
N ILE A 181 7.85 13.14 -11.17
CA ILE A 181 6.69 12.33 -10.80
C ILE A 181 5.69 13.19 -10.03
N GLY A 182 4.55 13.50 -10.66
CA GLY A 182 3.53 14.39 -10.10
C GLY A 182 2.75 13.78 -8.92
N VAL A 183 2.46 12.48 -8.97
CA VAL A 183 1.69 11.76 -7.95
C VAL A 183 2.27 10.36 -7.80
N VAL A 184 2.32 9.86 -6.56
CA VAL A 184 2.84 8.53 -6.24
C VAL A 184 1.87 7.79 -5.34
N GLU A 185 1.57 6.55 -5.72
CA GLU A 185 0.89 5.58 -4.87
C GLU A 185 1.89 4.51 -4.40
N ILE A 186 2.24 4.54 -3.11
CA ILE A 186 2.98 3.47 -2.44
C ILE A 186 2.04 2.78 -1.46
N ASN A 187 1.89 1.46 -1.60
CA ASN A 187 1.05 0.69 -0.69
C ASN A 187 1.50 0.86 0.77
N GLU A 188 0.54 1.12 1.66
CA GLU A 188 0.78 1.39 3.07
C GLU A 188 0.61 0.11 3.91
N ALA A 189 1.32 -0.97 3.56
CA ALA A 189 1.27 -2.21 4.34
C ALA A 189 1.53 -1.92 5.84
N PHE A 190 2.53 -1.08 6.10
CA PHE A 190 2.79 -0.43 7.38
C PHE A 190 3.31 0.99 7.12
N ALA A 191 3.02 1.94 8.01
CA ALA A 191 3.49 3.33 7.93
C ALA A 191 5.01 3.50 7.63
N PRO A 192 5.95 2.71 8.19
CA PRO A 192 7.37 2.86 7.86
C PRO A 192 7.72 2.62 6.39
N VAL A 193 6.89 1.88 5.63
CA VAL A 193 7.17 1.55 4.23
C VAL A 193 7.19 2.78 3.32
N PRO A 194 6.07 3.53 3.17
CA PRO A 194 6.06 4.76 2.38
C PRO A 194 6.99 5.83 2.98
N MET A 195 7.19 5.86 4.30
CA MET A 195 8.07 6.82 4.94
C MET A 195 9.56 6.58 4.64
N ALA A 196 10.03 5.34 4.75
CA ALA A 196 11.40 4.96 4.36
C ALA A 196 11.62 5.21 2.86
N TRP A 197 10.64 4.84 2.02
CA TRP A 197 10.69 5.14 0.60
C TRP A 197 10.83 6.62 0.31
N ARG A 198 10.05 7.46 0.99
CA ARG A 198 10.12 8.91 0.85
C ARG A 198 11.50 9.46 1.22
N ILE A 199 12.09 8.96 2.32
CA ILE A 199 13.41 9.40 2.78
C ILE A 199 14.48 9.08 1.74
N ASP A 200 14.53 7.84 1.25
CA ASP A 200 15.57 7.39 0.32
C ASP A 200 15.46 8.03 -1.07
N LEU A 201 14.23 8.27 -1.53
CA LEU A 201 13.99 8.83 -2.85
C LEU A 201 13.91 10.37 -2.83
N GLY A 202 13.90 11.00 -1.65
CA GLY A 202 13.69 12.45 -1.52
C GLY A 202 12.31 12.92 -2.00
N ALA A 203 11.32 12.02 -1.98
CA ALA A 203 10.00 12.30 -2.53
C ALA A 203 9.23 13.33 -1.70
N ARG A 204 8.39 14.12 -2.36
CA ARG A 204 7.56 15.11 -1.67
C ARG A 204 6.35 14.43 -1.04
N LEU A 205 6.06 14.79 0.22
CA LEU A 205 4.97 14.18 0.99
C LEU A 205 3.58 14.50 0.41
N ASP A 206 3.41 15.71 -0.14
CA ASP A 206 2.15 16.16 -0.77
C ASP A 206 1.78 15.35 -2.02
N ARG A 207 2.76 14.70 -2.67
CA ARG A 207 2.55 13.83 -3.83
C ARG A 207 2.33 12.36 -3.48
N LEU A 208 2.61 11.98 -2.23
CA LEU A 208 2.56 10.60 -1.75
C LEU A 208 1.18 10.28 -1.15
N ASN A 209 0.47 9.36 -1.80
CA ASN A 209 -0.86 8.86 -1.44
C ASN A 209 -1.83 10.03 -1.14
N PRO A 210 -2.09 10.94 -2.11
CA PRO A 210 -2.81 12.19 -1.87
C PRO A 210 -4.27 12.00 -1.46
N LEU A 211 -4.86 10.83 -1.73
CA LEU A 211 -6.23 10.46 -1.37
C LEU A 211 -6.29 9.48 -0.19
N GLY A 212 -5.22 9.42 0.63
CA GLY A 212 -5.04 8.40 1.65
C GLY A 212 -4.62 7.06 1.05
N GLY A 213 -4.23 6.10 1.88
CA GLY A 213 -3.76 4.79 1.41
C GLY A 213 -4.31 3.62 2.22
N ALA A 214 -3.62 2.49 2.16
CA ALA A 214 -4.10 1.22 2.70
C ALA A 214 -4.25 1.17 4.23
N ILE A 215 -3.64 2.09 4.98
CA ILE A 215 -3.90 2.26 6.42
C ILE A 215 -5.37 2.68 6.64
N ALA A 216 -5.86 3.60 5.81
CA ALA A 216 -7.21 4.12 5.91
C ALA A 216 -8.25 3.34 5.09
N LEU A 217 -7.86 2.88 3.89
CA LEU A 217 -8.76 2.26 2.91
C LEU A 217 -8.68 0.71 2.94
N GLY A 218 -7.70 0.14 3.63
CA GLY A 218 -7.50 -1.30 3.72
C GLY A 218 -6.58 -1.90 2.65
N HIS A 219 -6.17 -3.15 2.87
CA HIS A 219 -5.23 -3.86 1.99
C HIS A 219 -5.74 -5.25 1.59
N PRO A 220 -6.69 -5.34 0.64
CA PRO A 220 -7.02 -6.60 0.00
C PRO A 220 -5.87 -7.02 -0.91
N LEU A 221 -5.03 -7.95 -0.44
CA LEU A 221 -3.71 -8.26 -1.01
C LEU A 221 -3.65 -8.24 -2.55
N GLY A 222 -4.42 -9.12 -3.20
CA GLY A 222 -4.41 -9.28 -4.66
C GLY A 222 -5.08 -8.14 -5.42
N ALA A 223 -5.99 -7.41 -4.78
CA ALA A 223 -6.70 -6.28 -5.39
C ALA A 223 -5.95 -4.95 -5.24
N THR A 224 -4.90 -4.91 -4.41
CA THR A 224 -4.25 -3.65 -4.07
C THR A 224 -3.59 -2.97 -5.26
N GLY A 225 -2.90 -3.73 -6.11
CA GLY A 225 -2.28 -3.17 -7.30
C GLY A 225 -3.30 -2.52 -8.25
N GLY A 226 -4.47 -3.12 -8.41
CA GLY A 226 -5.52 -2.57 -9.27
C GLY A 226 -6.19 -1.35 -8.65
N PHE A 227 -6.56 -1.38 -7.37
CA PHE A 227 -7.17 -0.21 -6.72
C PHE A 227 -6.22 0.99 -6.69
N LEU A 228 -4.93 0.80 -6.36
CA LEU A 228 -3.94 1.89 -6.36
C LEU A 228 -3.78 2.48 -7.77
N THR A 229 -3.80 1.63 -8.80
CA THR A 229 -3.75 2.07 -10.20
C THR A 229 -4.98 2.90 -10.56
N THR A 230 -6.20 2.44 -10.21
CA THR A 230 -7.44 3.18 -10.46
C THR A 230 -7.42 4.55 -9.77
N LYS A 231 -6.99 4.60 -8.51
CA LYS A 231 -6.92 5.82 -7.71
C LYS A 231 -5.92 6.83 -8.30
N LEU A 232 -4.74 6.35 -8.70
CA LEU A 232 -3.74 7.17 -9.38
C LEU A 232 -4.31 7.78 -10.66
N ILE A 233 -4.95 6.98 -11.51
CA ILE A 233 -5.49 7.42 -12.81
C ILE A 233 -6.57 8.49 -12.63
N ASN A 234 -7.45 8.34 -11.64
CA ASN A 234 -8.57 9.28 -11.43
C ASN A 234 -8.16 10.56 -10.68
N HIS A 235 -6.98 10.57 -10.05
CA HIS A 235 -6.45 11.75 -9.39
C HIS A 235 -5.63 12.66 -10.32
N MET A 236 -5.05 12.08 -11.39
CA MET A 236 -4.29 12.81 -12.42
C MET A 236 -5.18 13.70 -13.30
#